data_AF-A0A257NWA6-F1
#
_entry.id   AF-A0A257NWA6-F1
#
_cell.length_a   1.000
_cell.length_b   1.000
_cell.length_c   1.000
_cell.angle_alpha   90.00
_cell.angle_beta   90.00
_cell.angle_gamma   90.00
#
_symmetry.space_group_name_H-M   'P 1'
#
loop_
_entity.id
_entity.type
_entity.pdbx_description
1 polymer ?
#
loop_
_entity_poly.entity_id
_entity_poly.type
_entity_poly.pdbx_seq_one_letter_code
_entity_poly.pdbx_strand_id
1 'polypeptide(L)'
;MVDEDESQSQTRAATLDDLRTLIRALNERNAPYLLIGGYALAAHGYVRATTDIDILVLGEPSAAANVISALMILPDQAAKDIDPAWFSEGENIRVNDAITIDVMFNAAGQTYETLLPYAEVVMLGDLPVHTVNLQGLLLTKQTVREKDQIDRRVLERAIEIAEAGAITQDRPRASQPTRHRKDHGNER
;
A
#
# COMPACT_ATOMS: atom_id res chain seq x y z
N MET A 1 28.10 41.09 9.28
CA MET A 1 26.83 40.68 8.65
C MET A 1 27.21 39.59 7.68
N VAL A 2 27.27 38.36 8.19
CA VAL A 2 27.46 37.17 7.37
C VAL A 2 26.06 36.67 7.14
N ASP A 3 25.56 36.85 5.92
CA ASP A 3 24.36 36.19 5.46
C ASP A 3 24.71 34.70 5.36
N GLU A 4 24.34 33.94 6.40
CA GLU A 4 24.32 32.49 6.35
C GLU A 4 23.17 32.11 5.43
N ASP A 5 23.52 31.56 4.27
CA ASP A 5 22.63 30.93 3.32
C ASP A 5 22.00 29.69 4.00
N GLU A 6 20.96 29.92 4.80
CA GLU A 6 20.01 28.88 5.20
C GLU A 6 19.30 28.41 3.92
N SER A 7 19.92 27.48 3.19
CA SER A 7 19.20 26.68 2.21
C SER A 7 18.18 25.84 2.97
N GLN A 8 17.02 26.42 3.28
CA GLN A 8 15.86 25.67 3.74
C GLN A 8 15.54 24.69 2.61
N SER A 9 15.95 23.44 2.76
CA SER A 9 15.54 22.36 1.87
C SER A 9 14.01 22.33 1.91
N GLN A 10 13.39 22.80 0.83
CA GLN A 10 11.94 22.86 0.74
C GLN A 10 11.43 21.45 0.43
N THR A 11 10.76 20.83 1.41
CA THR A 11 10.08 19.55 1.20
C THR A 11 9.07 19.67 0.06
N ARG A 12 9.21 18.83 -0.98
CA ARG A 12 8.33 18.80 -2.16
C ARG A 12 7.41 17.58 -2.14
N ALA A 13 6.43 17.57 -3.04
CA ALA A 13 5.61 16.39 -3.28
C ALA A 13 6.48 15.21 -3.77
N ALA A 14 6.21 14.03 -3.22
CA ALA A 14 6.83 12.79 -3.65
C ALA A 14 6.39 12.42 -5.07
N THR A 15 7.32 11.86 -5.83
CA THR A 15 7.11 11.32 -7.18
C THR A 15 7.14 9.79 -7.16
N LEU A 16 6.80 9.17 -8.29
CA LEU A 16 6.92 7.72 -8.45
C LEU A 16 8.36 7.22 -8.29
N ASP A 17 9.36 8.00 -8.74
CA ASP A 17 10.76 7.61 -8.60
C ASP A 17 11.24 7.69 -7.15
N ASP A 18 10.72 8.64 -6.37
CA ASP A 18 10.98 8.69 -4.92
C ASP A 18 10.37 7.48 -4.22
N LEU A 19 9.13 7.10 -4.58
CA LEU A 19 8.51 5.87 -4.07
C LEU A 19 9.36 4.64 -4.40
N ARG A 20 9.80 4.49 -5.66
CA ARG A 20 10.64 3.37 -6.09
C ARG A 20 11.94 3.32 -5.29
N THR A 21 12.56 4.46 -5.05
CA THR A 21 13.80 4.59 -4.27
C THR A 21 13.58 4.16 -2.82
N LEU A 22 12.52 4.67 -2.18
CA LEU A 22 12.18 4.33 -0.80
C LEU A 22 11.85 2.83 -0.65
N ILE A 23 10.99 2.29 -1.51
CA ILE A 23 10.58 0.88 -1.44
C ILE A 23 11.77 -0.06 -1.66
N ARG A 24 12.66 0.27 -2.59
CA ARG A 24 13.90 -0.48 -2.79
C ARG A 24 14.76 -0.48 -1.52
N ALA A 25 14.95 0.69 -0.91
CA ALA A 25 15.73 0.80 0.32
C ALA A 25 15.10 0.00 1.48
N LEU A 26 13.77 0.06 1.66
CA LEU A 26 13.06 -0.72 2.66
C LEU A 26 13.24 -2.23 2.46
N ASN A 27 13.08 -2.70 1.22
CA ASN A 27 13.26 -4.11 0.88
C ASN A 27 14.71 -4.58 1.12
N GLU A 28 15.70 -3.81 0.68
CA GLU A 28 17.13 -4.14 0.86
C GLU A 28 17.54 -4.21 2.34
N ARG A 29 16.86 -3.45 3.22
CA ARG A 29 17.06 -3.49 4.66
C ARG A 29 16.20 -4.52 5.39
N ASN A 30 15.37 -5.28 4.67
CA ASN A 30 14.37 -6.18 5.27
C ASN A 30 13.53 -5.45 6.33
N ALA A 31 13.15 -4.20 6.05
CA ALA A 31 12.28 -3.45 6.92
C ALA A 31 10.86 -4.04 6.87
N PRO A 32 10.22 -4.36 8.01
CA PRO A 32 8.83 -4.79 8.02
C PRO A 32 7.91 -3.57 7.82
N TYR A 33 7.35 -3.43 6.62
CA TYR A 33 6.43 -2.35 6.27
C TYR A 33 5.28 -2.84 5.37
N LEU A 34 4.20 -2.08 5.35
CA LEU A 34 3.13 -2.15 4.38
C LEU A 34 2.93 -0.76 3.79
N LEU A 35 3.07 -0.61 2.47
CA LEU A 35 2.67 0.61 1.78
C LEU A 35 1.15 0.75 1.88
N ILE A 36 0.69 1.88 2.38
CA ILE A 36 -0.74 2.22 2.48
C ILE A 36 -1.01 3.57 1.80
N GLY A 37 -2.17 4.18 2.08
CA GLY A 37 -2.45 5.54 1.66
C GLY A 37 -2.60 5.71 0.13
N GLY A 38 -2.17 6.86 -0.38
CA GLY A 38 -2.42 7.24 -1.78
C GLY A 38 -1.66 6.41 -2.80
N TYR A 39 -0.41 6.08 -2.51
CA TYR A 39 0.42 5.27 -3.40
C TYR A 39 0.01 3.80 -3.43
N ALA A 40 -0.49 3.26 -2.32
CA ALA A 40 -1.08 1.92 -2.32
C ALA A 40 -2.37 1.86 -3.16
N LEU A 41 -3.25 2.87 -3.07
CA LEU A 41 -4.41 2.98 -3.96
C LEU A 41 -4.01 3.01 -5.43
N ALA A 42 -2.96 3.77 -5.77
CA ALA A 42 -2.45 3.84 -7.13
C ALA A 42 -1.91 2.48 -7.63
N ALA A 43 -1.28 1.69 -6.76
CA ALA A 43 -0.84 0.32 -7.09
C ALA A 43 -2.02 -0.61 -7.46
N HIS A 44 -3.21 -0.31 -6.94
CA HIS A 44 -4.48 -0.96 -7.26
C HIS A 44 -5.25 -0.34 -8.42
N GLY A 45 -4.65 0.64 -9.13
CA GLY A 45 -5.25 1.32 -10.27
C GLY A 45 -6.14 2.52 -9.92
N TYR A 46 -6.22 2.90 -8.64
CA TYR A 46 -7.01 4.03 -8.17
C TYR A 46 -6.10 5.24 -7.91
N VAL A 47 -5.87 6.03 -8.95
CA VAL A 47 -5.00 7.21 -8.88
C VAL A 47 -5.76 8.43 -8.38
N ARG A 48 -5.24 9.05 -7.32
CA ARG A 48 -5.66 10.38 -6.85
C ARG A 48 -4.43 11.22 -6.51
N ALA A 49 -4.62 12.53 -6.38
CA ALA A 49 -3.56 13.40 -5.89
C ALA A 49 -3.12 12.97 -4.47
N THR A 50 -1.81 12.77 -4.31
CA THR A 50 -1.13 12.48 -3.04
C THR A 50 0.24 13.15 -3.09
N THR A 51 0.73 13.62 -1.94
CA THR A 51 1.98 14.40 -1.87
C THR A 51 3.04 13.72 -1.01
N ASP A 52 2.59 12.86 -0.13
CA ASP A 52 3.32 12.09 0.87
C ASP A 52 3.29 10.59 0.52
N ILE A 53 4.25 9.86 1.08
CA ILE A 53 4.27 8.40 1.08
C ILE A 53 3.92 7.90 2.48
N ASP A 54 2.88 7.08 2.58
CA ASP A 54 2.43 6.49 3.84
C ASP A 54 2.92 5.03 3.95
N ILE A 55 3.70 4.72 4.98
CA ILE A 55 4.09 3.34 5.31
C ILE A 55 3.60 2.97 6.72
N LEU A 56 2.95 1.82 6.84
CA LEU A 56 2.62 1.22 8.13
C LEU A 56 3.75 0.25 8.51
N VAL A 57 4.38 0.45 9.66
CA VAL A 57 5.55 -0.33 10.10
C VAL A 57 5.23 -1.10 11.38
N LEU A 58 6.03 -2.14 11.62
CA LEU A 58 5.97 -2.88 12.89
C LEU A 58 6.48 -2.01 14.05
N GLY A 59 5.68 -1.83 15.09
CA GLY A 59 5.98 -1.02 16.28
C GLY A 59 6.92 -1.71 17.29
N GLU A 60 7.97 -2.38 16.79
CA GLU A 60 8.92 -3.12 17.60
C GLU A 60 10.33 -2.52 17.46
N PRO A 61 11.16 -2.53 18.52
CA PRO A 61 12.54 -2.04 18.46
C PRO A 61 13.38 -2.70 17.36
N SER A 62 13.08 -3.95 17.02
CA SER A 62 13.76 -4.70 15.97
C SER A 62 13.50 -4.14 14.57
N ALA A 63 12.34 -3.49 14.35
CA ALA A 63 11.99 -2.87 13.09
C ALA A 63 12.62 -1.48 12.93
N ALA A 64 12.77 -0.75 14.04
CA ALA A 64 13.26 0.63 14.06
C ALA A 64 14.57 0.80 13.29
N ALA A 65 15.57 -0.04 13.57
CA ALA A 65 16.88 0.05 12.93
C ALA A 65 16.81 -0.11 11.40
N ASN A 66 15.99 -1.04 10.89
CA ASN A 66 15.87 -1.29 9.46
C ASN A 66 15.09 -0.18 8.75
N VAL A 67 14.00 0.30 9.35
CA VAL A 67 13.19 1.39 8.81
C VAL A 67 13.98 2.69 8.78
N ILE A 68 14.61 3.07 9.90
CA ILE A 68 15.44 4.28 9.99
C ILE A 68 16.58 4.18 8.97
N SER A 69 17.30 3.05 8.91
CA SER A 69 18.39 2.87 7.95
C SER A 69 17.94 2.97 6.49
N ALA A 70 16.72 2.53 6.16
CA ALA A 70 16.16 2.69 4.82
C ALA A 70 15.83 4.16 4.50
N LEU A 71 15.29 4.91 5.48
CA LEU A 71 14.94 6.32 5.31
C LEU A 71 16.17 7.23 5.17
N MET A 72 17.35 6.80 5.65
CA MET A 72 18.62 7.52 5.49
C MET A 72 19.11 7.63 4.02
N ILE A 73 18.40 7.02 3.05
CA ILE A 73 18.65 7.21 1.62
C ILE A 73 18.23 8.60 1.13
N LEU A 74 17.37 9.28 1.88
CA LEU A 74 16.92 10.63 1.56
C LEU A 74 18.05 11.65 1.82
N PRO A 75 18.11 12.73 1.02
CA PRO A 75 19.27 13.62 0.99
C PRO A 75 19.52 14.40 2.28
N ASP A 76 18.47 14.84 2.99
CA ASP A 76 18.63 15.64 4.21
C ASP A 76 18.85 14.76 5.45
N GLN A 77 18.60 13.46 5.31
CA GLN A 77 18.73 12.45 6.36
C GLN A 77 17.94 12.82 7.62
N ALA A 78 16.73 13.38 7.46
CA ALA A 78 15.87 13.77 8.57
C ALA A 78 15.54 12.59 9.51
N ALA A 79 15.62 11.36 9.01
CA ALA A 79 15.43 10.15 9.79
C ALA A 79 16.49 9.92 10.89
N LYS A 80 17.63 10.63 10.86
CA LYS A 80 18.66 10.55 11.91
C LYS A 80 18.15 11.01 13.29
N ASP A 81 17.12 11.86 13.29
CA ASP A 81 16.55 12.45 14.50
C ASP A 81 15.38 11.60 15.06
N ILE A 82 15.09 10.46 14.43
CA ILE A 82 14.12 9.50 14.94
C ILE A 82 14.75 8.69 16.07
N ASP A 83 14.21 8.83 17.27
CA ASP A 83 14.57 7.95 18.38
C ASP A 83 13.95 6.56 18.16
N PRO A 84 14.75 5.47 18.14
CA PRO A 84 14.22 4.11 18.04
C PRO A 84 13.19 3.76 19.12
N ALA A 85 13.22 4.43 20.28
CA ALA A 85 12.24 4.23 21.34
C ALA A 85 10.80 4.60 20.92
N TRP A 86 10.63 5.56 19.99
CA TRP A 86 9.32 5.99 19.50
C TRP A 86 8.54 4.88 18.79
N PHE A 87 9.23 3.85 18.26
CA PHE A 87 8.57 2.70 17.64
C PHE A 87 7.69 1.93 18.64
N SER A 88 8.17 1.79 19.88
CA SER A 88 7.43 1.11 20.95
C SER A 88 6.34 2.01 21.57
N GLU A 89 6.47 3.33 21.41
CA GLU A 89 5.45 4.30 21.86
C GLU A 89 4.24 4.32 20.92
N GLY A 90 4.46 4.02 19.63
CA GLY A 90 3.40 3.81 18.65
C GLY A 90 2.73 5.09 18.15
N GLU A 91 3.31 6.26 18.42
CA GLU A 91 2.86 7.52 17.83
C GLU A 91 3.37 7.66 16.40
N ASN A 92 2.49 8.01 15.45
CA ASN A 92 2.87 8.18 14.05
C ASN A 92 3.91 9.30 13.89
N ILE A 93 4.96 9.05 13.10
CA ILE A 93 6.08 9.97 12.88
C ILE A 93 5.98 10.52 11.47
N ARG A 94 6.02 11.85 11.34
CA ARG A 94 6.15 12.52 10.05
C ARG A 94 7.59 12.93 9.81
N VAL A 95 8.19 12.37 8.76
CA VAL A 95 9.55 12.69 8.32
C VAL A 95 9.46 13.67 7.17
N ASN A 96 9.96 14.89 7.39
CA ASN A 96 10.07 15.91 6.34
C ASN A 96 11.54 16.04 5.92
N ASP A 97 11.87 15.44 4.79
CA ASP A 97 13.16 15.52 4.11
C ASP A 97 12.95 16.29 2.78
N ALA A 98 13.68 15.96 1.71
CA ALA A 98 13.32 16.39 0.36
C ALA A 98 11.88 16.01 -0.04
N ILE A 99 11.32 14.97 0.56
CA ILE A 99 9.90 14.56 0.45
C ILE A 99 9.33 14.24 1.84
N THR A 100 8.00 14.26 1.95
CA THR A 100 7.31 13.84 3.19
C THR A 100 7.03 12.34 3.17
N ILE A 101 7.39 11.67 4.26
CA ILE A 101 7.04 10.27 4.54
C ILE A 101 6.33 10.20 5.89
N ASP A 102 5.17 9.57 5.92
CA ASP A 102 4.45 9.25 7.14
C ASP A 102 4.78 7.81 7.54
N VAL A 103 5.54 7.68 8.63
CA VAL A 103 5.83 6.40 9.29
C VAL A 103 4.73 6.16 10.32
N MET A 104 3.85 5.24 10.00
CA MET A 104 2.65 4.98 10.77
C MET A 104 2.80 3.69 11.58
N PHE A 105 2.33 3.70 12.82
CA PHE A 105 2.13 2.51 13.66
C PHE A 105 0.66 2.16 13.80
N ASN A 106 -0.21 3.15 13.55
CA ASN A 106 -1.65 2.97 13.52
C ASN A 106 -2.28 3.73 12.34
N ALA A 107 -3.14 3.04 11.58
CA ALA A 107 -3.96 3.62 10.53
C ALA A 107 -5.44 3.25 10.76
N ALA A 108 -6.23 4.23 11.21
CA ALA A 108 -7.67 4.05 11.52
C ALA A 108 -7.96 2.86 12.46
N GLY A 109 -7.14 2.70 13.50
CA GLY A 109 -7.27 1.61 14.47
C GLY A 109 -6.58 0.31 14.04
N GLN A 110 -5.95 0.26 12.87
CA GLN A 110 -5.22 -0.91 12.38
C GLN A 110 -3.71 -0.78 12.61
N THR A 111 -3.08 -1.85 13.08
CA THR A 111 -1.63 -1.98 13.23
C THR A 111 -1.04 -2.83 12.10
N TYR A 112 0.28 -2.90 12.03
CA TYR A 112 0.97 -3.78 11.09
C TYR A 112 0.44 -5.23 11.18
N GLU A 113 0.31 -5.75 12.39
CA GLU A 113 -0.14 -7.11 12.68
C GLU A 113 -1.61 -7.33 12.31
N THR A 114 -2.49 -6.37 12.56
CA THR A 114 -3.91 -6.51 12.20
C THR A 114 -4.13 -6.47 10.69
N LEU A 115 -3.20 -5.85 9.94
CA LEU A 115 -3.24 -5.83 8.47
C LEU A 115 -2.49 -6.96 7.78
N LEU A 116 -1.64 -7.73 8.48
CA LEU A 116 -0.95 -8.88 7.90
C LEU A 116 -1.86 -9.88 7.16
N PRO A 117 -3.08 -10.20 7.62
CA PRO A 117 -4.00 -11.07 6.88
C PRO A 117 -4.44 -10.53 5.50
N TYR A 118 -4.28 -9.23 5.28
CA TYR A 118 -4.63 -8.53 4.04
C TYR A 118 -3.39 -8.13 3.23
N ALA A 119 -2.19 -8.47 3.72
CA ALA A 119 -0.94 -8.11 3.08
C ALA A 119 -0.76 -8.89 1.77
N GLU A 120 -0.21 -8.21 0.77
CA GLU A 120 0.11 -8.77 -0.53
C GLU A 120 1.35 -8.09 -1.12
N VAL A 121 1.87 -8.66 -2.20
CA VAL A 121 2.98 -8.09 -2.95
C VAL A 121 2.49 -7.71 -4.33
N VAL A 122 2.58 -6.42 -4.66
CA VAL A 122 2.28 -5.89 -5.99
C VAL A 122 3.58 -5.53 -6.70
N MET A 123 3.68 -5.84 -7.99
CA MET A 123 4.86 -5.53 -8.79
C MET A 123 4.77 -4.11 -9.37
N LEU A 124 5.62 -3.20 -8.91
CA LEU A 124 5.83 -1.91 -9.55
C LEU A 124 6.96 -2.04 -10.57
N GLY A 125 6.62 -2.51 -11.77
CA GLY A 125 7.61 -2.94 -12.76
C GLY A 125 8.36 -4.19 -12.27
N ASP A 126 9.65 -4.04 -12.02
CA ASP A 126 10.54 -5.07 -11.48
C ASP A 126 10.64 -5.07 -9.93
N LEU A 127 10.04 -4.08 -9.27
CA LEU A 127 10.16 -3.86 -7.84
C LEU A 127 8.97 -4.48 -7.08
N PRO A 128 9.18 -5.48 -6.21
CA PRO A 128 8.11 -5.98 -5.34
C PRO A 128 7.78 -4.93 -4.27
N VAL A 129 6.50 -4.60 -4.14
CA VAL A 129 5.98 -3.64 -3.16
C VAL A 129 5.11 -4.40 -2.17
N HIS A 130 5.51 -4.40 -0.89
CA HIS A 130 4.67 -4.94 0.18
C HIS A 130 3.56 -3.93 0.49
N THR A 131 2.32 -4.31 0.26
CA THR A 131 1.14 -3.47 0.46
C THR A 131 -0.01 -4.31 1.00
N VAL A 132 -1.23 -3.76 1.04
CA VAL A 132 -2.44 -4.47 1.42
C VAL A 132 -3.43 -4.48 0.26
N ASN A 133 -4.25 -5.52 0.20
CA ASN A 133 -5.33 -5.64 -0.79
C ASN A 133 -6.44 -4.59 -0.55
N LEU A 134 -7.44 -4.59 -1.41
CA LEU A 134 -8.56 -3.63 -1.34
C LEU A 134 -9.27 -3.61 0.02
N GLN A 135 -9.49 -4.79 0.63
CA GLN A 135 -10.08 -4.90 1.96
C GLN A 135 -9.18 -4.29 3.03
N GLY A 136 -7.87 -4.55 2.99
CA GLY A 136 -6.92 -3.94 3.91
C GLY A 136 -6.86 -2.42 3.76
N LEU A 137 -6.85 -1.89 2.53
CA LEU A 137 -6.92 -0.45 2.28
C LEU A 137 -8.20 0.16 2.85
N LEU A 138 -9.33 -0.53 2.69
CA LEU A 138 -10.62 -0.06 3.21
C LEU A 138 -10.60 0.10 4.74
N LEU A 139 -9.91 -0.81 5.45
CA LEU A 139 -9.77 -0.74 6.91
C LEU A 139 -8.95 0.49 7.34
N THR A 140 -7.89 0.84 6.61
CA THR A 140 -7.05 2.04 6.91
C THR A 140 -7.77 3.37 6.69
N LYS A 141 -8.94 3.35 6.06
CA LYS A 141 -9.70 4.53 5.63
C LYS A 141 -10.94 4.79 6.47
N GLN A 142 -11.09 4.11 7.60
CA GLN A 142 -12.22 4.29 8.52
C GLN A 142 -12.05 5.54 9.41
N THR A 143 -11.81 6.70 8.78
CA THR A 143 -11.67 7.99 9.45
C THR A 143 -12.77 8.97 9.04
N VAL A 144 -12.83 10.12 9.69
CA VAL A 144 -13.74 11.21 9.37
C VAL A 144 -13.27 12.08 8.19
N ARG A 145 -12.03 11.89 7.70
CA ARG A 145 -11.43 12.73 6.65
C ARG A 145 -12.21 12.60 5.33
N GLU A 146 -12.49 13.71 4.67
CA GLU A 146 -13.27 13.74 3.43
C GLU A 146 -12.63 12.90 2.31
N LYS A 147 -11.30 12.99 2.16
CA LYS A 147 -10.54 12.15 1.22
C LYS A 147 -10.76 10.65 1.48
N ASP A 148 -10.76 10.25 2.76
CA ASP A 148 -10.98 8.85 3.12
C ASP A 148 -12.43 8.41 2.86
N GLN A 149 -13.42 9.30 2.98
CA GLN A 149 -14.80 9.01 2.57
C GLN A 149 -14.95 8.78 1.05
N ILE A 150 -14.13 9.45 0.23
CA ILE A 150 -14.08 9.22 -1.22
C ILE A 150 -13.39 7.88 -1.51
N ASP A 151 -12.21 7.67 -0.91
CA ASP A 151 -11.43 6.44 -1.06
C ASP A 151 -12.27 5.21 -0.67
N ARG A 152 -13.01 5.26 0.45
CA ARG A 152 -13.91 4.18 0.89
C ARG A 152 -14.96 3.81 -0.15
N ARG A 153 -15.67 4.78 -0.72
CA ARG A 153 -16.71 4.53 -1.73
C ARG A 153 -16.16 3.81 -2.97
N VAL A 154 -14.95 4.19 -3.39
CA VAL A 154 -14.27 3.55 -4.52
C VAL A 154 -13.88 2.11 -4.17
N LEU A 155 -13.29 1.91 -2.99
CA LEU A 155 -12.85 0.59 -2.52
C LEU A 155 -14.03 -0.37 -2.30
N GLU A 156 -15.10 0.08 -1.65
CA GLU A 156 -16.34 -0.69 -1.47
C GLU A 156 -16.89 -1.16 -2.82
N ARG A 157 -16.96 -0.26 -3.80
CA ARG A 157 -17.44 -0.61 -5.14
C ARG A 157 -16.52 -1.59 -5.85
N ALA A 158 -15.20 -1.44 -5.70
CA ALA A 158 -14.21 -2.33 -6.29
C ALA A 158 -14.32 -3.76 -5.72
N ILE A 159 -14.49 -3.87 -4.40
CA ILE A 159 -14.68 -5.12 -3.68
C ILE A 159 -15.96 -5.81 -4.16
N GLU A 160 -17.09 -5.09 -4.22
CA GLU A 160 -18.35 -5.64 -4.73
C GLU A 160 -18.21 -6.23 -6.15
N ILE A 161 -17.51 -5.52 -7.04
CA ILE A 161 -17.28 -5.97 -8.43
C ILE A 161 -16.40 -7.22 -8.45
N ALA A 162 -15.32 -7.25 -7.66
CA ALA A 162 -14.41 -8.38 -7.58
C ALA A 162 -15.13 -9.64 -7.05
N GLU A 163 -15.95 -9.49 -6.01
CA GLU A 163 -16.75 -10.58 -5.43
C GLU A 163 -17.82 -11.09 -6.42
N ALA A 164 -18.55 -10.19 -7.09
CA ALA A 164 -19.53 -10.57 -8.10
C ALA A 164 -18.90 -11.29 -9.31
N GLY A 165 -17.68 -10.89 -9.70
CA GLY A 165 -16.89 -11.53 -10.74
C GLY A 165 -16.45 -12.94 -10.34
N ALA A 166 -16.01 -13.13 -9.10
CA ALA A 166 -15.62 -14.43 -8.56
C ALA A 166 -16.82 -15.41 -8.50
N ILE A 167 -18.00 -14.95 -8.08
CA ILE A 167 -19.23 -15.76 -8.04
C ILE A 167 -19.67 -16.21 -9.45
N THR A 168 -19.37 -15.42 -10.48
CA THR A 168 -19.75 -15.74 -11.86
C THR A 168 -18.84 -16.81 -12.48
N GLN A 169 -17.57 -16.90 -12.06
CA GLN A 169 -16.63 -17.91 -12.56
C GLN A 169 -16.82 -19.30 -11.93
N ASP A 170 -17.45 -19.39 -10.75
CA ASP A 170 -17.64 -20.64 -10.02
C ASP A 170 -18.96 -21.38 -10.36
N ARG A 171 -19.71 -20.92 -11.37
CA ARG A 171 -20.90 -21.65 -11.85
C ARG A 171 -20.48 -22.88 -12.66
N PRO A 172 -20.92 -24.10 -12.31
CA PRO A 172 -20.66 -25.27 -13.14
C PRO A 172 -21.30 -25.07 -14.52
N ARG A 173 -20.50 -25.21 -15.60
CA ARG A 173 -21.02 -25.25 -16.98
C ARG A 173 -22.05 -26.37 -17.06
N ALA A 174 -23.32 -26.00 -17.22
CA ALA A 174 -24.38 -26.96 -17.49
C ALA A 174 -24.00 -27.76 -18.76
N SER A 175 -23.80 -29.06 -18.59
CA SER A 175 -23.52 -30.03 -19.64
C SER A 175 -24.62 -29.93 -20.70
N GLN A 176 -24.26 -29.58 -21.94
CA GLN A 176 -25.20 -29.60 -23.06
C GLN A 176 -25.77 -31.02 -23.23
N PRO A 177 -27.09 -31.18 -23.45
CA PRO A 177 -27.65 -32.50 -23.72
C PRO A 177 -27.12 -33.01 -25.07
N THR A 178 -26.44 -34.14 -25.03
CA THR A 178 -26.01 -34.90 -26.21
C THR A 178 -27.24 -35.27 -27.03
N ARG A 179 -27.41 -34.61 -28.19
CA ARG A 179 -28.38 -35.04 -29.21
C ARG A 179 -27.94 -36.39 -29.76
N HIS A 180 -28.57 -37.47 -29.29
CA HIS A 180 -28.52 -38.76 -29.97
C HIS A 180 -29.27 -38.65 -31.32
N ARG A 181 -28.52 -38.61 -32.41
CA ARG A 181 -28.98 -39.06 -33.73
C ARG A 181 -28.51 -40.50 -33.92
N LYS A 182 -29.46 -41.42 -34.12
CA LYS A 182 -29.29 -42.66 -34.90
C LYS A 182 -30.61 -42.86 -35.66
N ASP A 183 -30.63 -42.41 -36.91
CA ASP A 183 -30.38 -43.18 -38.13
C ASP A 183 -31.52 -44.14 -38.47
N HIS A 184 -32.21 -43.78 -39.55
CA HIS A 184 -33.21 -44.59 -40.23
C HIS A 184 -32.47 -45.70 -41.00
N GLY A 185 -32.66 -46.95 -40.56
CA GLY A 185 -32.34 -48.12 -41.36
C GLY A 185 -33.41 -48.34 -42.43
N ASN A 186 -33.00 -48.24 -43.68
CA ASN A 186 -33.77 -48.60 -44.87
C ASN A 186 -33.90 -50.13 -44.96
N GLU A 187 -35.11 -50.67 -44.99
CA GLU A 187 -35.38 -52.05 -45.39
C GLU A 187 -36.29 -52.09 -46.62
N ARG A 188 -35.68 -52.58 -47.71
CA ARG A 188 -36.22 -53.27 -48.90
C ARG A 188 -36.95 -52.46 -49.96
#